data_AF-A0A8T5A385-F1
#
_entry.id   AF-A0A8T5A385-F1
#
_cell.length_a   1.000
_cell.length_b   1.000
_cell.length_c   1.000
_cell.angle_alpha   90.00
_cell.angle_beta   90.00
_cell.angle_gamma   90.00
#
_symmetry.space_group_name_H-M   'P 1'
#
loop_
_entity.id
_entity.type
_entity.pdbx_description
1 polymer ?
#
loop_
_entity_poly.entity_id
_entity_poly.type
_entity_poly.pdbx_seq_one_letter_code
_entity_poly.pdbx_strand_id
1 'polypeptide(L)'
;MSSGDDLRSPSKAQRVALIAISASLYAVGSYITSYIESPWGVGQFRPAVVIPLLFAIAYGPAVGGLGAALGTFLASLVRYGQPFLTLVSGTPGNLVGFYIVGLLHKRFTWSRFLVLSFLGLLIGNLIAAFGVLSAAYLGVYPPIASMAAHPLGVQASFVFGLTLFWMVTMWPFALFLVPLILRSTSGLLPAQIRHHLQRPYEARFSFSLAFSAVGLLALLIGVIALQFPGAFAPAGAYAAGAISTIFTAMGVLLLGAGLVYALRRPK
;
A
#
# COMPACT_ATOMS: atom_id res chain seq x y z
N MET A 1 -16.21 26.04 33.64
CA MET A 1 -16.84 26.88 32.61
C MET A 1 -15.94 26.88 31.37
N SER A 2 -16.48 26.35 30.27
CA SER A 2 -16.12 26.55 28.85
C SER A 2 -14.65 26.56 28.40
N SER A 3 -14.20 25.44 27.83
CA SER A 3 -13.82 25.35 26.40
C SER A 3 -13.78 23.85 26.05
N GLY A 4 -14.81 23.24 25.49
CA GLY A 4 -15.30 23.66 24.17
C GLY A 4 -14.29 23.38 23.07
N ASP A 5 -13.37 22.42 23.25
CA ASP A 5 -12.48 21.90 22.18
C ASP A 5 -13.27 21.03 21.19
N ASP A 6 -14.45 21.51 20.79
CA ASP A 6 -15.20 20.98 19.67
C ASP A 6 -14.49 21.48 18.40
N LEU A 7 -13.41 20.78 18.06
CA LEU A 7 -12.53 21.11 16.95
C LEU A 7 -13.31 21.07 15.64
N ARG A 8 -13.54 22.27 15.08
CA ARG A 8 -14.07 22.46 13.73
C ARG A 8 -13.29 21.57 12.76
N SER A 9 -14.01 20.81 11.95
CA SER A 9 -13.43 20.12 10.79
C SER A 9 -12.55 21.11 10.01
N PRO A 10 -11.38 20.69 9.49
CA PRO A 10 -10.50 21.59 8.76
C PRO A 10 -11.30 22.36 7.71
N SER A 11 -11.05 23.67 7.64
CA SER A 11 -11.67 24.52 6.63
C SER A 11 -11.40 23.96 5.23
N LYS A 12 -12.22 24.34 4.25
CA LYS A 12 -12.03 23.90 2.86
C LYS A 12 -10.61 24.20 2.37
N ALA A 13 -10.06 25.38 2.69
CA ALA A 13 -8.69 25.77 2.36
C ALA A 13 -7.65 24.87 3.02
N GLN A 14 -7.77 24.60 4.32
CA GLN A 14 -6.86 23.67 5.03
C GLN A 14 -6.91 22.27 4.44
N ARG A 15 -8.11 21.78 4.09
CA ARG A 15 -8.26 20.46 3.46
C ARG A 15 -7.53 20.37 2.11
N VAL A 16 -7.63 21.42 1.29
CA VAL A 16 -6.91 21.51 0.01
C VAL A 16 -5.40 21.53 0.25
N ALA A 17 -4.92 22.35 1.20
CA ALA A 17 -3.50 22.41 1.54
C ALA A 17 -2.97 21.04 2.00
N LEU A 18 -3.70 20.33 2.87
CA LEU A 18 -3.33 19.00 3.34
C LEU A 18 -3.29 17.97 2.20
N ILE A 19 -4.23 18.03 1.25
CA ILE A 19 -4.20 17.18 0.04
C ILE A 19 -2.94 17.46 -0.77
N ALA A 20 -2.63 18.74 -1.01
CA ALA A 20 -1.46 19.14 -1.80
C ALA A 20 -0.13 18.72 -1.15
N ILE A 21 0.00 18.88 0.17
CA ILE A 21 1.18 18.46 0.93
C ILE A 21 1.32 16.93 0.86
N SER A 22 0.23 16.19 1.14
CA SER A 22 0.20 14.72 1.06
C SER A 22 0.61 14.23 -0.33
N ALA A 23 0.02 14.81 -1.39
CA ALA A 23 0.32 14.47 -2.77
C ALA A 23 1.78 14.74 -3.13
N SER A 24 2.33 15.89 -2.73
CA SER A 24 3.70 16.27 -3.05
C SER A 24 4.72 15.35 -2.36
N LEU A 25 4.54 15.12 -1.06
CA LEU A 25 5.42 14.22 -0.29
C LEU A 25 5.33 12.78 -0.81
N TYR A 26 4.12 12.31 -1.12
CA TYR A 26 3.94 10.98 -1.67
C TYR A 26 4.50 10.85 -3.08
N ALA A 27 4.39 11.88 -3.92
CA ALA A 27 4.96 11.88 -5.26
C ALA A 27 6.49 11.75 -5.21
N VAL A 28 7.15 12.57 -4.39
CA VAL A 28 8.61 12.53 -4.20
C VAL A 28 9.04 11.17 -3.65
N GLY A 29 8.41 10.70 -2.57
CA GLY A 29 8.74 9.42 -1.96
C GLY A 29 8.54 8.24 -2.92
N SER A 30 7.45 8.25 -3.70
CA SER A 30 7.19 7.20 -4.70
C SER A 30 8.18 7.25 -5.86
N TYR A 31 8.60 8.44 -6.26
CA TYR A 31 9.53 8.62 -7.37
C TYR A 31 10.93 8.10 -7.02
N ILE A 32 11.41 8.35 -5.80
CA ILE A 32 12.73 7.88 -5.33
C ILE A 32 12.86 6.36 -5.45
N THR A 33 11.80 5.62 -5.15
CA THR A 33 11.80 4.15 -5.23
C THR A 33 11.23 3.60 -6.54
N SER A 34 10.87 4.47 -7.49
CA SER A 34 10.19 4.10 -8.74
C SER A 34 11.03 3.26 -9.70
N TYR A 35 12.35 3.23 -9.50
CA TYR A 35 13.30 2.44 -10.29
C TYR A 35 13.48 1.01 -9.76
N ILE A 36 12.94 0.71 -8.57
CA ILE A 36 12.89 -0.64 -8.02
C ILE A 36 11.59 -1.26 -8.51
N GLU A 37 11.65 -1.90 -9.67
CA GLU A 37 10.49 -2.45 -10.36
C GLU A 37 10.12 -3.83 -9.82
N SER A 38 8.85 -4.20 -10.00
CA SER A 38 8.40 -5.56 -9.74
C SER A 38 9.07 -6.56 -10.72
N PRO A 39 9.04 -7.86 -10.42
CA PRO A 39 9.55 -8.89 -11.33
C PRO A 39 8.94 -8.89 -12.74
N TRP A 40 7.81 -8.20 -12.93
CA TRP A 40 7.14 -8.09 -14.23
C TRP A 40 7.57 -6.85 -15.03
N GLY A 41 8.55 -6.08 -14.57
CA GLY A 41 9.02 -4.85 -15.24
C GLY A 41 7.99 -3.72 -15.26
N VAL A 42 6.89 -3.87 -14.52
CA VAL A 42 5.86 -2.87 -14.34
C VAL A 42 5.37 -2.89 -12.90
N GLY A 43 5.08 -1.71 -12.36
CA GLY A 43 4.78 -1.57 -10.95
C GLY A 43 6.04 -1.49 -10.11
N GLN A 44 5.97 -0.67 -9.06
CA GLN A 44 7.14 -0.18 -8.36
C GLN A 44 7.07 -0.53 -6.89
N PHE A 45 8.23 -0.74 -6.27
CA PHE A 45 8.38 -0.75 -4.83
C PHE A 45 8.03 0.63 -4.28
N ARG A 46 7.02 0.70 -3.40
CA ARG A 46 6.46 1.99 -2.94
C ARG A 46 6.20 1.99 -1.43
N PRO A 47 7.24 1.93 -0.58
CA PRO A 47 7.08 2.07 0.87
C PRO A 47 6.54 3.46 1.26
N ALA A 48 6.64 4.45 0.36
CA ALA A 48 6.11 5.80 0.53
C ALA A 48 4.59 5.86 0.77
N VAL A 49 3.85 4.76 0.56
CA VAL A 49 2.43 4.63 0.93
C VAL A 49 2.13 5.04 2.37
N VAL A 50 3.13 4.96 3.25
CA VAL A 50 3.06 5.41 4.64
C VAL A 50 2.59 6.88 4.74
N ILE A 51 3.01 7.74 3.80
CA ILE A 51 2.70 9.17 3.80
C ILE A 51 1.18 9.40 3.65
N PRO A 52 0.52 9.01 2.55
CA PRO A 52 -0.92 9.21 2.43
C PRO A 52 -1.70 8.43 3.48
N LEU A 53 -1.17 7.32 4.01
CA LEU A 53 -1.81 6.59 5.11
C LEU A 53 -1.88 7.44 6.39
N LEU A 54 -0.77 8.12 6.75
CA LEU A 54 -0.72 9.04 7.88
C LEU A 54 -1.73 10.17 7.71
N PHE A 55 -1.81 10.77 6.53
CA PHE A 55 -2.77 11.83 6.23
C PHE A 55 -4.21 11.32 6.22
N ALA A 56 -4.46 10.10 5.75
CA ALA A 56 -5.77 9.46 5.79
C ALA A 56 -6.26 9.29 7.23
N ILE A 57 -5.40 8.78 8.11
CA ILE A 57 -5.69 8.60 9.53
C ILE A 57 -5.89 9.96 10.18
N ALA A 58 -4.95 10.89 9.96
CA ALA A 58 -4.89 12.19 10.61
C ALA A 58 -6.06 13.11 10.23
N TYR A 59 -6.44 13.14 8.95
CA TYR A 59 -7.31 14.18 8.39
C TYR A 59 -8.48 13.64 7.55
N GLY A 60 -8.63 12.31 7.46
CA GLY A 60 -9.81 11.66 6.91
C GLY A 60 -9.71 11.18 5.46
N PRO A 61 -10.79 10.54 4.96
CA PRO A 61 -10.81 9.81 3.69
C PRO A 61 -10.41 10.65 2.49
N ALA A 62 -10.97 11.87 2.38
CA ALA A 62 -10.72 12.74 1.25
C ALA A 62 -9.25 13.19 1.17
N VAL A 63 -8.61 13.47 2.31
CA VAL A 63 -7.22 13.93 2.34
C VAL A 63 -6.26 12.80 1.98
N GLY A 64 -6.46 11.62 2.58
CA GLY A 64 -5.69 10.43 2.25
C GLY A 64 -5.86 9.97 0.81
N GLY A 65 -7.11 9.79 0.38
CA GLY A 65 -7.46 9.31 -0.96
C GLY A 65 -6.99 10.23 -2.07
N LEU A 66 -7.35 11.52 -2.03
CA LEU A 66 -6.94 12.47 -3.06
C LEU A 66 -5.43 12.73 -3.03
N GLY A 67 -4.82 12.78 -1.84
CA GLY A 67 -3.36 12.88 -1.71
C GLY A 67 -2.65 11.70 -2.37
N ALA A 68 -3.11 10.47 -2.11
CA ALA A 68 -2.55 9.26 -2.71
C ALA A 68 -2.75 9.21 -4.23
N ALA A 69 -3.94 9.56 -4.70
CA ALA A 69 -4.29 9.57 -6.12
C ALA A 69 -3.42 10.57 -6.90
N LEU A 70 -3.39 11.83 -6.44
CA LEU A 70 -2.60 12.89 -7.07
C LEU A 70 -1.10 12.63 -6.96
N GLY A 71 -0.62 12.16 -5.81
CA GLY A 71 0.79 11.80 -5.65
C GLY A 71 1.22 10.65 -6.58
N THR A 72 0.36 9.65 -6.74
CA THR A 72 0.57 8.56 -7.71
C THR A 72 0.58 9.06 -9.13
N PHE A 73 -0.38 9.92 -9.48
CA PHE A 73 -0.48 10.54 -10.79
C PHE A 73 0.80 11.30 -11.13
N LEU A 74 1.26 12.18 -10.24
CA LEU A 74 2.47 12.98 -10.42
C LEU A 74 3.73 12.12 -10.53
N ALA A 75 3.95 11.19 -9.60
CA ALA A 75 5.13 10.31 -9.63
C ALA A 75 5.18 9.48 -10.92
N SER A 76 4.03 8.96 -11.35
CA SER A 76 3.94 8.12 -12.55
C SER A 76 4.06 8.97 -13.83
N LEU A 77 3.52 10.19 -13.84
CA LEU A 77 3.67 11.13 -14.94
C LEU A 77 5.14 11.48 -15.16
N VAL A 78 5.88 11.76 -14.08
CA VAL A 78 7.32 12.05 -14.17
C VAL A 78 8.12 10.81 -14.59
N ARG A 79 7.78 9.62 -14.08
CA ARG A 79 8.50 8.38 -14.41
C ARG A 79 8.27 7.92 -15.85
N TYR A 80 7.03 7.97 -16.33
CA TYR A 80 6.62 7.32 -17.58
C TYR A 80 6.31 8.32 -18.71
N GLY A 81 6.09 9.60 -18.41
CA GLY A 81 5.70 10.61 -19.40
C GLY A 81 4.30 10.41 -20.00
N GLN A 82 3.48 9.53 -19.42
CA GLN A 82 2.19 9.10 -19.99
C GLN A 82 1.03 9.34 -19.00
N PRO A 83 0.32 10.48 -19.11
CA PRO A 83 -0.80 10.81 -18.23
C PRO A 83 -1.92 9.75 -18.27
N PHE A 84 -2.22 9.20 -19.45
CA PHE A 84 -3.32 8.26 -19.60
C PHE A 84 -3.06 6.92 -18.91
N LEU A 85 -1.81 6.43 -18.97
CA LEU A 85 -1.39 5.21 -18.25
C LEU A 85 -1.69 5.34 -16.75
N THR A 86 -1.33 6.45 -16.13
CA THR A 86 -1.51 6.61 -14.69
C THR A 86 -2.96 6.80 -14.26
N LEU A 87 -3.80 7.40 -15.12
CA LEU A 87 -5.25 7.52 -14.88
C LEU A 87 -5.97 6.19 -14.87
N VAL A 88 -5.53 5.24 -15.73
CA VAL A 88 -6.15 3.91 -15.82
C VAL A 88 -5.55 2.94 -14.80
N SER A 89 -4.28 3.11 -14.40
CA SER A 89 -3.56 2.19 -13.51
C SER A 89 -3.61 2.56 -12.03
N GLY A 90 -2.57 3.22 -11.53
CA GLY A 90 -2.35 3.41 -10.09
C GLY A 90 -3.27 4.44 -9.45
N THR A 91 -3.72 5.46 -10.18
CA THR A 91 -4.46 6.59 -9.60
C THR A 91 -5.80 6.17 -8.97
N PRO A 92 -6.67 5.38 -9.65
CA PRO A 92 -7.94 4.93 -9.07
C PRO A 92 -7.74 4.01 -7.86
N GLY A 93 -6.79 3.08 -7.94
CA GLY A 93 -6.49 2.15 -6.85
C GLY A 93 -6.00 2.86 -5.58
N ASN A 94 -5.11 3.85 -5.73
CA ASN A 94 -4.65 4.66 -4.62
C ASN A 94 -5.79 5.55 -4.07
N LEU A 95 -6.65 6.12 -4.92
CA LEU A 95 -7.81 6.87 -4.43
C LEU A 95 -8.66 6.01 -3.50
N VAL A 96 -9.11 4.84 -3.98
CA VAL A 96 -10.02 3.95 -3.25
C VAL A 96 -9.35 3.39 -2.00
N GLY A 97 -8.14 2.85 -2.12
CA GLY A 97 -7.43 2.20 -1.03
C GLY A 97 -7.22 3.14 0.16
N PHE A 98 -6.71 4.35 -0.09
CA PHE A 98 -6.46 5.32 0.98
C PHE A 98 -7.72 6.00 1.50
N TYR A 99 -8.78 6.08 0.69
CA TYR A 99 -10.09 6.52 1.16
C TYR A 99 -10.66 5.53 2.21
N ILE A 100 -10.55 4.22 1.95
CA ILE A 100 -10.94 3.16 2.90
C ILE A 100 -10.17 3.29 4.21
N VAL A 101 -8.85 3.48 4.15
CA VAL A 101 -8.04 3.65 5.36
C VAL A 101 -8.44 4.90 6.13
N GLY A 102 -8.75 6.00 5.43
CA GLY A 102 -9.17 7.25 6.06
C GLY A 102 -10.48 7.16 6.83
N LEU A 103 -11.28 6.10 6.65
CA LEU A 103 -12.44 5.82 7.49
C LEU A 103 -12.06 5.62 8.96
N LEU A 104 -10.78 5.33 9.25
CA LEU A 104 -10.22 5.28 10.60
C LEU A 104 -10.29 6.61 11.34
N HIS A 105 -10.27 7.73 10.64
CA HIS A 105 -10.13 9.07 11.22
C HIS A 105 -11.11 9.35 12.36
N LYS A 106 -12.37 8.88 12.22
CA LYS A 106 -13.42 9.11 13.21
C LYS A 106 -13.45 8.09 14.35
N ARG A 107 -12.85 6.91 14.16
CA ARG A 107 -13.01 5.77 15.08
C ARG A 107 -11.75 4.90 15.10
N PHE A 108 -10.62 5.54 15.37
CA PHE A 108 -9.31 4.88 15.33
C PHE A 108 -9.15 3.89 16.47
N THR A 109 -8.79 2.65 16.15
CA THR A 109 -8.25 1.66 17.08
C THR A 109 -7.15 0.88 16.37
N TRP A 110 -6.22 0.28 17.11
CA TRP A 110 -5.14 -0.51 16.50
C TRP A 110 -5.65 -1.71 15.68
N SER A 111 -6.72 -2.37 16.14
CA SER A 111 -7.35 -3.46 15.41
C SER A 111 -8.02 -2.99 14.12
N ARG A 112 -8.67 -1.82 14.13
CA ARG A 112 -9.24 -1.25 12.91
C ARG A 112 -8.13 -0.78 11.97
N PHE A 113 -7.04 -0.23 12.50
CA PHE A 113 -5.88 0.14 11.72
C PHE A 113 -5.31 -1.06 10.97
N LEU A 114 -5.13 -2.20 11.65
CA LEU A 114 -4.74 -3.46 11.00
C LEU A 114 -5.66 -3.82 9.84
N VAL A 115 -6.97 -3.93 10.13
CA VAL A 115 -7.95 -4.41 9.15
C VAL A 115 -8.09 -3.43 7.98
N LEU A 116 -8.25 -2.14 8.24
CA LEU A 116 -8.48 -1.15 7.20
C LEU A 116 -7.21 -0.83 6.40
N SER A 117 -6.02 -0.86 7.00
CA SER A 117 -4.76 -0.75 6.23
C SER A 117 -4.57 -1.96 5.31
N PHE A 118 -4.88 -3.18 5.79
CA PHE A 118 -4.83 -4.38 4.98
C PHE A 118 -5.85 -4.32 3.83
N LEU A 119 -7.13 -4.12 4.15
CA LEU A 119 -8.20 -4.08 3.15
C LEU A 119 -8.02 -2.92 2.16
N GLY A 120 -7.63 -1.74 2.65
CA GLY A 120 -7.38 -0.57 1.82
C GLY A 120 -6.24 -0.81 0.83
N LEU A 121 -5.11 -1.33 1.29
CA LEU A 121 -4.00 -1.68 0.39
C LEU A 121 -4.37 -2.86 -0.52
N LEU A 122 -5.09 -3.87 -0.04
CA LEU A 122 -5.47 -5.04 -0.86
C LEU A 122 -6.37 -4.61 -2.02
N ILE A 123 -7.44 -3.89 -1.70
CA ILE A 123 -8.42 -3.41 -2.68
C ILE A 123 -7.75 -2.39 -3.61
N GLY A 124 -6.98 -1.45 -3.07
CA GLY A 124 -6.27 -0.45 -3.87
C GLY A 124 -5.26 -1.07 -4.84
N ASN A 125 -4.47 -2.03 -4.37
CA ASN A 125 -3.50 -2.76 -5.20
C ASN A 125 -4.20 -3.62 -6.25
N LEU A 126 -5.33 -4.26 -5.92
CA LEU A 126 -6.11 -5.04 -6.87
C LEU A 126 -6.67 -4.16 -8.00
N ILE A 127 -7.26 -3.01 -7.65
CA ILE A 127 -7.74 -2.03 -8.64
C ILE A 127 -6.57 -1.55 -9.50
N ALA A 128 -5.42 -1.24 -8.90
CA ALA A 128 -4.24 -0.80 -9.64
C ALA A 128 -3.71 -1.89 -10.58
N ALA A 129 -3.68 -3.16 -10.14
CA ALA A 129 -3.24 -4.29 -10.96
C ALA A 129 -4.17 -4.53 -12.15
N PHE A 130 -5.49 -4.48 -11.94
CA PHE A 130 -6.45 -4.47 -13.04
C PHE A 130 -6.25 -3.29 -13.98
N GLY A 131 -5.99 -2.10 -13.44
CA GLY A 131 -5.71 -0.93 -14.24
C GLY A 131 -4.43 -1.05 -15.10
N VAL A 132 -3.40 -1.73 -14.60
CA VAL A 132 -2.21 -2.09 -15.40
C VAL A 132 -2.60 -3.06 -16.52
N LEU A 133 -3.39 -4.10 -16.24
CA LEU A 133 -3.89 -5.00 -17.28
C LEU A 133 -4.77 -4.27 -18.32
N SER A 134 -5.65 -3.37 -17.88
CA SER A 134 -6.44 -2.52 -18.78
C SER A 134 -5.55 -1.65 -19.67
N ALA A 135 -4.46 -1.11 -19.14
CA ALA A 135 -3.48 -0.38 -19.94
C ALA A 135 -2.81 -1.25 -21.02
N ALA A 136 -2.64 -2.55 -20.78
CA ALA A 136 -2.19 -3.49 -21.80
C ALA A 136 -3.23 -3.67 -22.92
N TYR A 137 -4.51 -3.86 -22.57
CA TYR A 137 -5.61 -3.96 -23.54
C TYR A 137 -5.79 -2.69 -24.37
N LEU A 138 -5.57 -1.51 -23.77
CA LEU A 138 -5.67 -0.22 -24.44
C LEU A 138 -4.41 0.12 -25.26
N GLY A 139 -3.33 -0.66 -25.15
CA GLY A 139 -2.07 -0.41 -25.87
C GLY A 139 -1.36 0.87 -25.44
N VAL A 140 -1.69 1.43 -24.29
CA VAL A 140 -1.21 2.77 -23.87
C VAL A 140 0.18 2.73 -23.25
N TYR A 141 0.69 1.54 -22.92
CA TYR A 141 2.05 1.33 -22.43
C TYR A 141 2.68 0.12 -23.15
N PRO A 142 3.54 0.35 -24.17
CA PRO A 142 4.10 -0.72 -25.00
C PRO A 142 4.78 -1.87 -24.23
N PRO A 143 5.52 -1.64 -23.12
CA PRO A 143 6.19 -2.72 -22.40
C PRO A 143 5.27 -3.81 -21.83
N ILE A 144 3.97 -3.52 -21.67
CA ILE A 144 3.01 -4.50 -21.13
C ILE A 144 1.94 -4.90 -22.16
N ALA A 145 1.96 -4.35 -23.37
CA ALA A 145 0.89 -4.56 -24.36
C ALA A 145 0.70 -6.04 -24.73
N SER A 146 1.78 -6.83 -24.75
CA SER A 146 1.72 -8.27 -25.00
C SER A 146 0.92 -9.04 -23.94
N MET A 147 0.77 -8.50 -22.72
CA MET A 147 0.00 -9.14 -21.64
C MET A 147 -1.45 -9.41 -22.04
N ALA A 148 -2.06 -8.55 -22.86
CA ALA A 148 -3.44 -8.71 -23.33
C ALA A 148 -3.62 -9.92 -24.26
N ALA A 149 -2.55 -10.39 -24.90
CA ALA A 149 -2.58 -11.55 -25.81
C ALA A 149 -2.35 -12.90 -25.09
N HIS A 150 -1.93 -12.89 -23.83
CA HIS A 150 -1.70 -14.12 -23.08
C HIS A 150 -3.01 -14.79 -22.64
N PRO A 151 -3.02 -16.12 -22.37
CA PRO A 151 -4.18 -16.80 -21.83
C PRO A 151 -4.70 -16.19 -20.52
N LEU A 152 -6.02 -16.27 -20.28
CA LEU A 152 -6.65 -15.67 -19.08
C LEU A 152 -6.01 -16.11 -17.76
N GLY A 153 -5.54 -17.36 -17.65
CA GLY A 153 -4.84 -17.84 -16.46
C GLY A 153 -3.53 -17.10 -16.18
N VAL A 154 -2.79 -16.71 -17.23
CA VAL A 154 -1.55 -15.92 -17.11
C VAL A 154 -1.88 -14.47 -16.75
N GLN A 155 -2.91 -13.90 -17.37
CA GLN A 155 -3.37 -12.54 -17.02
C GLN A 155 -3.85 -12.45 -15.57
N ALA A 156 -4.61 -13.45 -15.10
CA ALA A 156 -5.04 -13.53 -13.71
C ALA A 156 -3.83 -13.63 -12.78
N SER A 157 -2.86 -14.50 -13.08
CA SER A 157 -1.65 -14.66 -12.28
C SER A 157 -0.79 -13.40 -12.24
N PHE A 158 -0.76 -12.62 -13.33
CA PHE A 158 -0.13 -11.31 -13.38
C PHE A 158 -0.83 -10.29 -12.46
N VAL A 159 -2.17 -10.21 -12.51
CA VAL A 159 -2.96 -9.31 -11.64
C VAL A 159 -2.77 -9.68 -10.17
N PHE A 160 -2.90 -10.97 -9.83
CA PHE A 160 -2.66 -11.45 -8.46
C PHE A 160 -1.21 -11.23 -8.03
N GLY A 161 -0.26 -11.51 -8.91
CA GLY A 161 1.17 -11.31 -8.67
C GLY A 161 1.50 -9.86 -8.32
N LEU A 162 1.03 -8.89 -9.11
CA LEU A 162 1.22 -7.46 -8.81
C LEU A 162 0.50 -7.04 -7.53
N THR A 163 -0.74 -7.48 -7.33
CA THR A 163 -1.53 -7.17 -6.13
C THR A 163 -0.78 -7.61 -4.87
N LEU A 164 -0.25 -8.83 -4.88
CA LEU A 164 0.44 -9.42 -3.76
C LEU A 164 1.85 -8.86 -3.61
N PHE A 165 2.56 -8.58 -4.70
CA PHE A 165 3.85 -7.90 -4.67
C PHE A 165 3.75 -6.57 -3.93
N TRP A 166 2.78 -5.72 -4.30
CA TRP A 166 2.56 -4.47 -3.57
C TRP A 166 2.10 -4.71 -2.13
N MET A 167 1.27 -5.70 -1.87
CA MET A 167 0.87 -6.04 -0.50
C MET A 167 2.07 -6.35 0.39
N VAL A 168 2.92 -7.29 -0.02
CA VAL A 168 4.07 -7.75 0.78
C VAL A 168 5.19 -6.71 0.86
N THR A 169 5.21 -5.74 -0.05
CA THR A 169 6.22 -4.66 -0.06
C THR A 169 5.73 -3.33 0.51
N MET A 170 4.44 -3.14 0.72
CA MET A 170 3.86 -1.89 1.25
C MET A 170 3.32 -2.05 2.67
N TRP A 171 2.53 -3.09 2.92
CA TRP A 171 1.83 -3.26 4.20
C TRP A 171 2.77 -3.43 5.39
N PRO A 172 3.93 -4.11 5.28
CA PRO A 172 4.87 -4.20 6.40
C PRO A 172 5.42 -2.83 6.80
N PHE A 173 5.71 -1.96 5.83
CA PHE A 173 6.11 -0.57 6.09
C PHE A 173 4.97 0.22 6.73
N ALA A 174 3.73 0.02 6.30
CA ALA A 174 2.57 0.62 6.95
C ALA A 174 2.47 0.20 8.42
N LEU A 175 2.58 -1.10 8.72
CA LEU A 175 2.48 -1.60 10.10
C LEU A 175 3.65 -1.19 10.99
N PHE A 176 4.85 -0.98 10.42
CA PHE A 176 6.02 -0.59 11.20
C PHE A 176 6.15 0.94 11.35
N LEU A 177 6.13 1.67 10.24
CA LEU A 177 6.42 3.11 10.21
C LEU A 177 5.24 3.96 10.66
N VAL A 178 3.99 3.60 10.35
CA VAL A 178 2.84 4.43 10.70
C VAL A 178 2.66 4.53 12.22
N PRO A 179 2.67 3.44 13.00
CA PRO A 179 2.57 3.54 14.46
C PRO A 179 3.75 4.32 15.06
N LEU A 180 4.96 4.14 14.52
CA LEU A 180 6.15 4.87 14.95
C LEU A 180 5.96 6.38 14.76
N ILE A 181 5.62 6.80 13.54
CA ILE A 181 5.46 8.21 13.19
C ILE A 181 4.30 8.84 13.97
N LEU A 182 3.13 8.18 14.02
CA LEU A 182 1.96 8.70 14.74
C LEU A 182 2.26 8.97 16.23
N ARG A 183 3.06 8.10 16.88
CA ARG A 183 3.46 8.30 18.28
C ARG A 183 4.44 9.44 18.43
N SER A 184 5.48 9.46 17.60
CA SER A 184 6.52 10.51 17.61
C SER A 184 5.95 11.89 17.28
N THR A 185 4.90 11.97 16.47
CA THR A 185 4.24 13.23 16.09
C THR A 185 2.90 13.44 16.78
N SER A 186 2.60 12.73 17.87
CA SER A 186 1.32 12.83 18.58
C SER A 186 0.99 14.25 19.06
N GLY A 187 2.03 15.05 19.30
CA GLY A 187 1.98 16.50 19.56
C GLY A 187 1.32 17.34 18.46
N LEU A 188 1.36 16.87 17.21
CA LEU A 188 0.88 17.59 16.02
C LEU A 188 -0.45 17.05 15.48
N LEU A 189 -0.95 15.94 16.05
CA LEU A 189 -2.17 15.28 15.59
C LEU A 189 -3.42 15.85 16.25
N PRO A 190 -4.59 15.79 15.58
CA PRO A 190 -5.87 16.16 16.18
C PRO A 190 -6.15 15.39 17.48
N ALA A 191 -6.77 16.06 18.46
CA ALA A 191 -7.02 15.52 19.80
C ALA A 191 -7.73 14.14 19.79
N GLN A 192 -8.71 13.97 18.90
CA GLN A 192 -9.45 12.72 18.71
C GLN A 192 -8.53 11.52 18.42
N ILE A 193 -7.43 11.72 17.70
CA ILE A 193 -6.47 10.66 17.37
C ILE A 193 -5.48 10.48 18.50
N ARG A 194 -4.99 11.59 19.08
CA ARG A 194 -4.04 11.59 20.19
C ARG A 194 -4.53 10.70 21.35
N HIS A 195 -5.78 10.83 21.74
CA HIS A 195 -6.36 10.05 22.84
C HIS A 195 -6.32 8.54 22.58
N HIS A 196 -6.51 8.10 21.33
CA HIS A 196 -6.43 6.69 20.97
C HIS A 196 -5.00 6.17 20.83
N LEU A 197 -4.02 7.03 20.51
CA LEU A 197 -2.62 6.66 20.43
C LEU A 197 -1.97 6.37 21.78
N GLN A 198 -2.53 6.94 22.86
CA GLN A 198 -2.10 6.71 24.24
C GLN A 198 -2.51 5.33 24.77
N ARG A 199 -3.46 4.64 24.11
CA ARG A 199 -3.85 3.29 24.52
C ARG A 199 -2.75 2.28 24.17
N PRO A 200 -2.50 1.29 25.05
CA PRO A 200 -1.58 0.21 24.78
C PRO A 200 -1.92 -0.48 23.45
N TYR A 201 -0.91 -1.09 22.84
CA TYR A 201 -1.10 -1.87 21.63
C TYR A 201 -1.84 -3.18 21.98
N GLU A 202 -3.16 -3.12 22.07
CA GLU A 202 -4.00 -4.26 22.49
C GLU A 202 -4.02 -5.39 21.45
N ALA A 203 -3.64 -5.11 20.21
CA ALA A 203 -3.75 -6.03 19.08
C ALA A 203 -2.51 -6.91 18.82
N ARG A 204 -1.58 -7.08 19.76
CA ARG A 204 -0.30 -7.79 19.51
C ARG A 204 -0.46 -9.16 18.85
N PHE A 205 -1.41 -9.95 19.35
CA PHE A 205 -1.73 -11.26 18.77
C PHE A 205 -2.28 -11.11 17.35
N SER A 206 -3.15 -10.13 17.09
CA SER A 206 -3.66 -9.82 15.76
C SER A 206 -2.57 -9.37 14.80
N PHE A 207 -1.57 -8.61 15.27
CA PHE A 207 -0.39 -8.23 14.48
C PHE A 207 0.50 -9.43 14.17
N SER A 208 0.79 -10.26 15.17
CA SER A 208 1.56 -11.48 14.97
C SER A 208 0.87 -12.39 13.93
N LEU A 209 -0.43 -12.64 14.11
CA LEU A 209 -1.22 -13.46 13.19
C LEU A 209 -1.27 -12.86 11.79
N ALA A 210 -1.47 -11.54 11.68
CA ALA A 210 -1.45 -10.80 10.42
C ALA A 210 -0.13 -10.97 9.66
N PHE A 211 0.99 -10.70 10.34
CA PHE A 211 2.32 -10.83 9.75
C PHE A 211 2.62 -12.28 9.36
N SER A 212 2.29 -13.25 10.23
CA SER A 212 2.51 -14.66 9.96
C SER A 212 1.65 -15.18 8.80
N ALA A 213 0.38 -14.79 8.72
CA ALA A 213 -0.51 -15.22 7.65
C ALA A 213 -0.07 -14.69 6.28
N VAL A 214 0.25 -13.39 6.19
CA VAL A 214 0.77 -12.80 4.94
C VAL A 214 2.15 -13.34 4.61
N GLY A 215 3.00 -13.58 5.61
CA GLY A 215 4.30 -14.18 5.42
C GLY A 215 4.23 -15.62 4.89
N LEU A 216 3.31 -16.44 5.43
CA LEU A 216 3.09 -17.80 4.96
C LEU A 216 2.56 -17.81 3.52
N LEU A 217 1.59 -16.94 3.20
CA LEU A 217 1.07 -16.79 1.85
C LEU A 217 2.17 -16.39 0.86
N ALA A 218 3.00 -15.41 1.23
CA ALA A 218 4.13 -14.99 0.41
C ALA A 218 5.12 -16.14 0.19
N LEU A 219 5.45 -16.90 1.23
CA LEU A 219 6.35 -18.04 1.13
C LEU A 219 5.78 -19.15 0.21
N LEU A 220 4.48 -19.45 0.32
CA LEU A 220 3.80 -20.39 -0.57
C LEU A 220 3.91 -19.95 -2.04
N ILE A 221 3.68 -18.67 -2.33
CA ILE A 221 3.82 -18.12 -3.69
C ILE A 221 5.27 -18.22 -4.16
N GLY A 222 6.22 -17.93 -3.29
CA GLY A 222 7.64 -18.04 -3.60
C GLY A 222 8.05 -19.47 -4.00
N VAL A 223 7.52 -20.48 -3.30
CA VAL A 223 7.73 -21.90 -3.62
C VAL A 223 7.03 -22.29 -4.92
N ILE A 224 5.76 -21.90 -5.11
CA ILE A 224 5.02 -22.22 -6.33
C ILE A 224 5.71 -21.59 -7.56
N ALA A 225 6.17 -20.35 -7.46
CA ALA A 225 6.89 -19.69 -8.56
C ALA A 225 8.18 -20.41 -8.94
N LEU A 226 8.86 -21.04 -7.98
CA LEU A 226 10.06 -21.84 -8.23
C LEU A 226 9.73 -23.17 -8.94
N GLN A 227 8.68 -23.85 -8.49
CA GLN A 227 8.28 -25.16 -9.02
C GLN A 227 7.55 -25.04 -10.37
N PHE A 228 6.82 -23.95 -10.57
CA PHE A 228 5.96 -23.70 -11.74
C PHE A 228 6.26 -22.32 -12.35
N PRO A 229 7.44 -22.12 -12.95
CA PRO A 229 7.85 -20.80 -13.46
C PRO A 229 6.88 -20.20 -14.48
N GLY A 230 6.23 -21.04 -15.31
CA GLY A 230 5.23 -20.62 -16.29
C GLY A 230 3.91 -20.12 -15.70
N ALA A 231 3.64 -20.34 -14.40
CA ALA A 231 2.41 -19.89 -13.75
C ALA A 231 2.39 -18.37 -13.54
N PHE A 232 3.55 -17.73 -13.33
CA PHE A 232 3.62 -16.31 -12.99
C PHE A 232 4.42 -15.46 -13.98
N ALA A 233 5.23 -16.06 -14.85
CA ALA A 233 6.13 -15.32 -15.72
C ALA A 233 5.92 -15.68 -17.20
N PRO A 234 5.32 -14.79 -18.02
CA PRO A 234 5.43 -14.91 -19.46
C PRO A 234 6.86 -14.62 -19.98
N ALA A 235 7.73 -13.98 -19.18
CA ALA A 235 9.08 -13.53 -19.54
C ALA A 235 10.22 -14.55 -19.28
N GLY A 236 9.91 -15.85 -19.12
CA GLY A 236 10.91 -16.91 -18.93
C GLY A 236 11.44 -17.07 -17.50
N ALA A 237 12.42 -17.97 -17.32
CA ALA A 237 12.89 -18.44 -16.01
C ALA A 237 13.45 -17.34 -15.09
N TYR A 238 13.99 -16.25 -15.64
CA TYR A 238 14.52 -15.12 -14.86
C TYR A 238 13.45 -14.40 -14.04
N ALA A 239 12.26 -14.17 -14.62
CA ALA A 239 11.16 -13.54 -13.89
C ALA A 239 10.62 -14.45 -12.78
N ALA A 240 10.54 -15.76 -13.02
CA ALA A 240 10.15 -16.73 -12.00
C ALA A 240 11.12 -16.79 -10.81
N GLY A 241 12.43 -16.74 -11.07
CA GLY A 241 13.45 -16.67 -10.03
C GLY A 241 13.37 -15.40 -9.18
N ALA A 242 13.13 -14.24 -9.82
CA ALA A 242 12.93 -12.98 -9.12
C ALA A 242 11.65 -12.98 -8.26
N ILE A 243 10.54 -13.51 -8.80
CA ILE A 243 9.28 -13.69 -8.05
C ILE A 243 9.54 -14.60 -6.84
N SER A 244 10.14 -15.78 -7.06
CA SER A 244 10.43 -16.72 -5.99
C SER A 244 11.29 -16.09 -4.89
N THR A 245 12.34 -15.37 -5.27
CA THR A 245 13.26 -14.71 -4.33
C THR A 245 12.54 -13.66 -3.49
N ILE A 246 11.81 -12.73 -4.12
CA ILE A 246 11.14 -11.65 -3.41
C ILE A 246 10.07 -12.20 -2.46
N PHE A 247 9.22 -13.09 -2.95
CA PHE A 247 8.11 -13.64 -2.17
C PHE A 247 8.61 -14.54 -1.03
N THR A 248 9.65 -15.34 -1.25
CA THR A 248 10.27 -16.15 -0.18
C THR A 248 10.96 -15.26 0.86
N ALA A 249 11.77 -14.28 0.42
CA ALA A 249 12.46 -13.38 1.34
C ALA A 249 11.48 -12.56 2.19
N MET A 250 10.45 -11.97 1.56
CA MET A 250 9.39 -11.27 2.29
C MET A 250 8.60 -12.23 3.19
N GLY A 251 8.32 -13.44 2.71
CA GLY A 251 7.64 -14.46 3.51
C GLY A 251 8.38 -14.79 4.80
N VAL A 252 9.68 -15.04 4.72
CA VAL A 252 10.55 -15.29 5.88
C VAL A 252 10.59 -14.08 6.81
N LEU A 253 10.79 -12.87 6.26
CA LEU A 253 10.84 -11.64 7.07
C LEU A 253 9.54 -11.38 7.83
N LEU A 254 8.39 -11.60 7.18
CA LEU A 254 7.09 -11.40 7.80
C LEU A 254 6.76 -12.47 8.84
N LEU A 255 7.10 -13.73 8.59
CA LEU A 255 7.00 -14.79 9.59
C LEU A 255 7.88 -14.49 10.81
N GLY A 256 9.11 -14.03 10.60
CA GLY A 256 10.01 -13.59 11.66
C GLY A 256 9.45 -12.42 12.46
N ALA A 257 8.92 -11.39 11.78
CA ALA A 257 8.27 -10.26 12.44
C ALA A 257 7.04 -10.70 13.26
N GLY A 258 6.24 -11.61 12.70
CA GLY A 258 5.09 -12.21 13.39
C GLY A 258 5.48 -12.95 14.66
N LEU A 259 6.56 -13.73 14.62
CA LEU A 259 7.11 -14.44 15.78
C LEU A 259 7.65 -13.46 16.84
N VAL A 260 8.40 -12.43 16.43
CA VAL A 260 8.90 -11.40 17.35
C VAL A 260 7.74 -10.71 18.07
N TYR A 261 6.66 -10.37 17.37
CA TYR A 261 5.48 -9.77 17.98
C TYR A 261 4.77 -10.72 18.96
N ALA A 262 4.75 -12.03 18.69
CA ALA A 262 4.19 -13.03 19.59
C ALA A 262 5.02 -13.18 20.88
N LEU A 263 6.34 -13.17 20.78
CA LEU A 263 7.26 -13.45 21.88
C LEU A 263 7.57 -12.22 22.76
N ARG A 264 7.25 -11.00 22.30
CA ARG A 264 7.58 -9.77 23.02
C ARG A 264 6.70 -9.60 24.27
N ARG A 265 7.30 -9.80 25.44
CA ARG A 265 6.62 -9.63 26.75
C ARG A 265 6.04 -8.21 26.93
N PRO A 266 4.91 -8.04 27.63
CA PRO A 266 4.42 -6.73 28.01
C PRO A 266 5.46 -6.03 28.89
N LYS A 267 5.74 -4.76 28.57
CA LYS A 267 6.32 -3.80 29.50
C LYS A 267 5.17 -2.98 30.05
#